data_AF-L7US61-F1
#
_entry.id   AF-L7US61-F1
#
_cell.length_a   1.000
_cell.length_b   1.000
_cell.length_c   1.000
_cell.angle_alpha   90.00
_cell.angle_beta   90.00
_cell.angle_gamma   90.00
#
_symmetry.space_group_name_H-M   'P 1'
#
loop_
_entity.id
_entity.type
_entity.pdbx_description
1 polymer ?
#
loop_
_entity_poly.entity_id
_entity_poly.type
_entity_poly.pdbx_seq_one_letter_code
_entity_poly.pdbx_strand_id
1 'polypeptide(L)'
;HWKHGGIVGVFGYGGGIVGRYSDVPDKYPGVAHFHTVRLNQPSGMYYSTSKLRAICDLWQKYGSGMTNMHGSTGDLVLLGTTTPNLEPLFYDLTHNLNQDLGGSGSNLRTPSCCLGKSRCEWACIDTQAICYALTMRYQDEIHRPAFPYKFKFKFSGCPNDCVASIARSDLSVIGTWRDDIRIDQAAVKKYVSGEYKPNAGAHAGKDWGKFDINKEVINLCPTGCMKMDGDTLKINNAECTRCMHCLNVMPRALRPGKKQ
;
A
#
# COMPACT_ATOMS: atom_id res chain seq x y z
N HIS A 1 16.37 -18.20 -17.43
CA HIS A 1 16.73 -18.21 -18.86
C HIS A 1 16.29 -16.91 -19.50
N TRP A 2 16.98 -15.83 -19.14
CA TRP A 2 16.71 -14.48 -19.62
C TRP A 2 18.04 -13.74 -19.77
N LYS A 3 18.21 -12.99 -20.85
CA LYS A 3 19.39 -12.14 -21.05
C LYS A 3 19.44 -11.01 -20.00
N HIS A 4 20.65 -10.49 -19.78
CA HIS A 4 20.86 -9.32 -18.95
C HIS A 4 20.17 -8.08 -19.55
N GLY A 5 19.50 -7.29 -18.71
CA GLY A 5 18.91 -6.00 -19.10
C GLY A 5 17.88 -6.05 -20.26
N GLY A 6 17.68 -4.88 -20.87
CA GLY A 6 16.78 -4.65 -22.00
C GLY A 6 16.22 -3.22 -21.94
N ILE A 7 16.52 -2.39 -22.95
CA ILE A 7 16.07 -1.00 -23.02
C ILE A 7 15.01 -0.87 -24.11
N VAL A 8 13.78 -0.61 -23.69
CA VAL A 8 12.60 -0.39 -24.54
C VAL A 8 11.68 0.59 -23.80
N GLY A 9 10.79 1.27 -24.52
CA GLY A 9 9.90 2.24 -23.93
C GLY A 9 8.88 2.77 -24.94
N VAL A 10 8.27 3.89 -24.60
CA VAL A 10 7.39 4.69 -25.46
C VAL A 10 7.92 6.11 -25.55
N PHE A 11 7.67 6.80 -26.65
CA PHE A 11 8.13 8.16 -26.85
C PHE A 11 7.55 9.12 -25.80
N GLY A 12 8.37 10.09 -25.41
CA GLY A 12 8.04 11.07 -24.37
C GLY A 12 8.39 10.63 -22.94
N TYR A 13 8.51 9.32 -22.66
CA TYR A 13 8.82 8.77 -21.35
C TYR A 13 10.16 8.02 -21.33
N GLY A 14 10.94 8.21 -20.26
CA GLY A 14 12.21 7.53 -20.04
C GLY A 14 12.10 6.26 -19.18
N GLY A 15 10.88 5.79 -18.90
CA GLY A 15 10.61 4.64 -18.03
C GLY A 15 9.18 4.10 -18.17
N GLY A 16 8.84 3.14 -17.31
CA GLY A 16 7.52 2.48 -17.26
C GLY A 16 7.50 1.06 -17.84
N ILE A 17 8.49 0.70 -18.65
CA ILE A 17 8.59 -0.62 -19.29
C ILE A 17 9.95 -1.24 -18.97
N VAL A 18 9.95 -2.52 -18.58
CA VAL A 18 11.17 -3.30 -18.34
C VAL A 18 11.36 -4.27 -19.50
N GLY A 19 12.35 -3.98 -20.34
CA GLY A 19 12.77 -4.85 -21.43
C GLY A 19 13.33 -6.17 -20.91
N ARG A 20 12.99 -7.26 -21.61
CA ARG A 20 13.45 -8.61 -21.31
C ARG A 20 13.41 -9.47 -22.57
N TYR A 21 14.43 -10.30 -22.74
CA TYR A 21 14.63 -11.18 -23.89
C TYR A 21 15.09 -12.55 -23.42
N SER A 22 14.55 -13.62 -24.00
CA SER A 22 15.00 -14.99 -23.73
C SER A 22 16.48 -15.16 -24.14
N ASP A 23 17.25 -15.91 -23.36
CA ASP A 23 18.61 -16.32 -23.73
C ASP A 23 18.64 -17.54 -24.67
N VAL A 24 17.48 -18.16 -24.92
CA VAL A 24 17.28 -19.30 -25.82
C VAL A 24 16.07 -19.08 -26.76
N PRO A 25 16.09 -18.04 -27.61
CA PRO A 25 14.93 -17.65 -28.42
C PRO A 25 14.51 -18.70 -29.45
N ASP A 26 15.44 -19.47 -30.03
CA ASP A 26 15.12 -20.49 -31.02
C ASP A 26 14.31 -21.65 -30.42
N LYS A 27 14.55 -21.96 -29.14
CA LYS A 27 13.81 -23.00 -28.41
C LYS A 27 12.43 -22.51 -27.94
N TYR A 28 12.33 -21.23 -27.60
CA TYR A 28 11.10 -20.62 -27.07
C TYR A 28 10.79 -19.29 -27.78
N PRO A 29 10.39 -19.32 -29.07
CA PRO A 29 10.23 -18.11 -29.87
C PRO A 29 9.13 -17.18 -29.35
N GLY A 30 8.08 -17.73 -28.72
CA GLY A 30 6.98 -16.95 -28.13
C GLY A 30 7.38 -16.02 -26.97
N VAL A 31 8.58 -16.21 -26.40
CA VAL A 31 9.13 -15.32 -25.35
C VAL A 31 10.49 -14.75 -25.74
N ALA A 32 10.81 -14.73 -27.03
CA ALA A 32 12.02 -14.06 -27.54
C ALA A 32 12.06 -12.60 -27.07
N HIS A 33 10.90 -11.92 -27.10
CA HIS A 33 10.62 -10.68 -26.37
C HIS A 33 9.57 -10.96 -25.30
N PHE A 34 9.80 -10.46 -24.09
CA PHE A 34 8.87 -10.66 -22.98
C PHE A 34 8.84 -9.48 -22.02
N HIS A 35 8.56 -8.31 -22.59
CA HIS A 35 8.64 -7.04 -21.88
C HIS A 35 7.53 -6.90 -20.84
N THR A 36 7.85 -6.26 -19.72
CA THR A 36 6.90 -5.98 -18.65
C THR A 36 6.48 -4.52 -18.69
N VAL A 37 5.18 -4.26 -18.79
CA VAL A 37 4.60 -2.90 -18.76
C VAL A 37 4.04 -2.64 -17.37
N ARG A 38 4.42 -1.52 -16.75
CA ARG A 38 3.90 -1.10 -15.44
C ARG A 38 2.79 -0.10 -15.65
N LEU A 39 1.60 -0.39 -15.14
CA LEU A 39 0.46 0.54 -15.16
C LEU A 39 0.24 1.15 -13.77
N ASN A 40 0.05 2.47 -13.75
CA ASN A 40 -0.18 3.22 -12.52
C ASN A 40 -1.53 2.84 -11.89
N GLN A 41 -1.53 2.25 -10.69
CA GLN A 41 -2.74 1.77 -10.04
C GLN A 41 -3.54 2.91 -9.35
N PRO A 42 -4.86 2.79 -9.21
CA PRO A 42 -5.63 3.67 -8.32
C PRO A 42 -5.15 3.53 -6.87
N SER A 43 -5.14 4.65 -6.15
CA SER A 43 -4.77 4.68 -4.72
C SER A 43 -5.66 3.74 -3.90
N GLY A 44 -5.06 2.94 -3.02
CA GLY A 44 -5.76 1.91 -2.25
C GLY A 44 -6.17 0.65 -3.04
N MET A 45 -5.82 0.55 -4.33
CA MET A 45 -6.08 -0.62 -5.19
C MET A 45 -7.57 -1.00 -5.31
N TYR A 46 -8.46 0.00 -5.31
CA TYR A 46 -9.89 -0.20 -5.56
C TYR A 46 -10.17 -0.20 -7.06
N TYR A 47 -10.97 -1.17 -7.51
CA TYR A 47 -11.31 -1.34 -8.92
C TYR A 47 -12.79 -1.64 -9.10
N SER A 48 -13.35 -1.16 -10.22
CA SER A 48 -14.57 -1.74 -10.78
C SER A 48 -14.22 -2.93 -11.68
N THR A 49 -15.16 -3.87 -11.80
CA THR A 49 -15.01 -5.00 -12.74
C THR A 49 -14.94 -4.51 -14.19
N SER A 50 -15.62 -3.41 -14.54
CA SER A 50 -15.56 -2.80 -15.87
C SER A 50 -14.15 -2.34 -16.25
N LYS A 51 -13.45 -1.64 -15.34
CA LYS A 51 -12.07 -1.18 -15.57
C LYS A 51 -11.11 -2.36 -15.72
N LEU A 52 -11.22 -3.38 -14.87
CA LEU A 52 -10.36 -4.56 -14.95
C LEU A 52 -10.60 -5.36 -16.23
N ARG A 53 -11.86 -5.57 -16.64
CA ARG A 53 -12.17 -6.25 -17.91
C ARG A 53 -11.60 -5.50 -19.09
N ALA A 54 -11.75 -4.17 -19.14
CA ALA A 54 -11.19 -3.37 -20.22
C ALA A 54 -9.65 -3.45 -20.30
N ILE A 55 -8.95 -3.49 -19.15
CA ILE A 55 -7.50 -3.74 -19.11
C ILE A 55 -7.17 -5.14 -19.61
N CYS A 56 -7.94 -6.16 -19.23
CA CYS A 56 -7.76 -7.52 -19.73
C CYS A 56 -7.97 -7.60 -21.24
N ASP A 57 -8.98 -6.94 -21.81
CA ASP A 57 -9.26 -6.93 -23.24
C ASP A 57 -8.09 -6.33 -24.03
N LEU A 58 -7.54 -5.19 -23.58
CA LEU A 58 -6.33 -4.61 -24.17
C LEU A 58 -5.12 -5.53 -24.00
N TRP A 59 -4.97 -6.16 -22.84
CA TRP A 59 -3.83 -7.02 -22.59
C TRP A 59 -3.86 -8.33 -23.37
N GLN A 60 -5.04 -8.89 -23.63
CA GLN A 60 -5.22 -10.03 -24.51
C GLN A 60 -4.93 -9.68 -25.98
N LYS A 61 -5.24 -8.44 -26.39
CA LYS A 61 -4.93 -7.91 -27.72
C LYS A 61 -3.43 -7.69 -27.94
N TYR A 62 -2.74 -7.12 -26.95
CA TYR A 62 -1.37 -6.64 -27.11
C TYR A 62 -0.29 -7.46 -26.40
N GLY A 63 -0.65 -8.39 -25.52
CA GLY A 63 0.29 -9.07 -24.64
C GLY A 63 0.00 -10.55 -24.45
N SER A 64 0.62 -11.11 -23.42
CA SER A 64 0.56 -12.53 -23.11
C SER A 64 -0.73 -12.99 -22.42
N GLY A 65 -1.56 -12.05 -21.94
CA GLY A 65 -2.65 -12.34 -21.00
C GLY A 65 -2.22 -12.56 -19.55
N MET A 66 -0.92 -12.65 -19.25
CA MET A 66 -0.41 -12.84 -17.88
C MET A 66 -0.16 -11.52 -17.16
N THR A 67 -0.43 -11.49 -15.85
CA THR A 67 -0.27 -10.28 -15.03
C THR A 67 0.36 -10.59 -13.68
N ASN A 68 0.87 -9.55 -13.00
CA ASN A 68 0.95 -9.56 -11.55
C ASN A 68 0.01 -8.49 -10.98
N MET A 69 -0.86 -8.91 -10.06
CA MET A 69 -1.79 -8.07 -9.32
C MET A 69 -1.39 -8.10 -7.84
N HIS A 70 -0.41 -7.30 -7.39
CA HIS A 70 0.27 -6.19 -8.06
C HIS A 70 1.80 -6.35 -7.97
N GLY A 71 2.56 -5.47 -8.62
CA GLY A 71 3.98 -5.31 -8.36
C GLY A 71 4.23 -4.75 -6.95
N SER A 72 5.36 -5.11 -6.32
CA SER A 72 5.64 -4.70 -4.93
C SER A 72 5.78 -3.18 -4.72
N THR A 73 5.88 -2.36 -5.77
CA THR A 73 5.85 -0.90 -5.60
C THR A 73 4.41 -0.38 -5.54
N GLY A 74 3.49 -1.01 -6.28
CA GLY A 74 2.09 -0.64 -6.38
C GLY A 74 1.50 -0.97 -7.75
N ASP A 75 2.31 -0.90 -8.81
CA ASP A 75 1.87 -0.98 -10.20
C ASP A 75 1.06 -2.25 -10.51
N LEU A 76 0.03 -2.12 -11.35
CA LEU A 76 -0.51 -3.28 -12.06
C LEU A 76 0.49 -3.69 -13.13
N VAL A 77 0.87 -4.96 -13.16
CA VAL A 77 1.94 -5.44 -14.04
C VAL A 77 1.34 -6.25 -15.17
N LEU A 78 1.55 -5.79 -16.41
CA LEU A 78 1.26 -6.54 -17.62
C LEU A 78 2.52 -7.28 -18.05
N LEU A 79 2.51 -8.61 -17.91
CA LEU A 79 3.73 -9.43 -17.93
C LEU A 79 3.91 -10.12 -19.29
N GLY A 80 4.70 -9.52 -20.17
CA GLY A 80 5.11 -10.14 -21.42
C GLY A 80 4.39 -9.60 -22.65
N THR A 81 5.10 -8.78 -23.40
CA THR A 81 4.73 -8.33 -24.75
C THR A 81 6.00 -8.12 -25.59
N THR A 82 5.82 -7.75 -26.86
CA THR A 82 6.87 -7.47 -27.82
C THR A 82 7.08 -5.96 -27.99
N THR A 83 8.22 -5.54 -28.53
CA THR A 83 8.54 -4.12 -28.73
C THR A 83 7.51 -3.40 -29.62
N PRO A 84 7.06 -3.97 -30.77
CA PRO A 84 6.10 -3.30 -31.64
C PRO A 84 4.73 -3.03 -30.99
N ASN A 85 4.38 -3.75 -29.93
CA ASN A 85 3.09 -3.60 -29.24
C ASN A 85 3.11 -2.51 -28.17
N LEU A 86 4.27 -1.95 -27.81
CA LEU A 86 4.37 -0.98 -26.70
C LEU A 86 3.64 0.33 -26.98
N GLU A 87 3.90 0.95 -28.14
CA GLU A 87 3.24 2.21 -28.52
C GLU A 87 1.73 2.04 -28.78
N PRO A 88 1.26 1.02 -29.54
CA PRO A 88 -0.18 0.78 -29.70
C PRO A 88 -0.90 0.52 -28.38
N LEU A 89 -0.30 -0.27 -27.48
CA LEU A 89 -0.87 -0.50 -26.15
C LEU A 89 -0.95 0.80 -25.35
N PHE A 90 0.11 1.60 -25.35
CA PHE A 90 0.14 2.87 -24.62
C PHE A 90 -0.87 3.88 -25.17
N TYR A 91 -1.03 3.94 -26.49
CA TYR A 91 -2.06 4.74 -27.14
C TYR A 91 -3.46 4.33 -26.67
N ASP A 92 -3.81 3.04 -26.74
CA ASP A 92 -5.14 2.56 -26.34
C ASP A 92 -5.38 2.74 -24.82
N LEU A 93 -4.36 2.54 -23.98
CA LEU A 93 -4.45 2.77 -22.54
C LEU A 93 -4.79 4.24 -22.22
N THR A 94 -4.11 5.18 -22.87
CA THR A 94 -4.28 6.61 -22.62
C THR A 94 -5.57 7.14 -23.23
N HIS A 95 -5.84 6.84 -24.51
CA HIS A 95 -6.97 7.40 -25.25
C HIS A 95 -8.31 6.74 -24.89
N ASN A 96 -8.33 5.43 -24.62
CA ASN A 96 -9.59 4.71 -24.38
C ASN A 96 -9.87 4.51 -22.89
N LEU A 97 -8.82 4.30 -22.07
CA LEU A 97 -8.99 3.96 -20.66
C LEU A 97 -8.59 5.08 -19.70
N ASN A 98 -8.03 6.21 -20.18
CA ASN A 98 -7.46 7.26 -19.33
C ASN A 98 -6.52 6.65 -18.26
N GLN A 99 -5.62 5.78 -18.71
CA GLN A 99 -4.72 5.01 -17.88
C GLN A 99 -3.28 5.25 -18.31
N ASP A 100 -2.45 5.68 -17.36
CA ASP A 100 -1.04 5.96 -17.64
C ASP A 100 -0.12 4.84 -17.11
N LEU A 101 1.13 4.87 -17.57
CA LEU A 101 2.22 4.02 -17.11
C LEU A 101 2.69 4.43 -15.72
N GLY A 102 3.24 3.45 -15.00
CA GLY A 102 3.97 3.65 -13.76
C GLY A 102 5.44 4.01 -13.98
N GLY A 103 6.20 4.14 -12.89
CA GLY A 103 7.60 4.56 -12.92
C GLY A 103 8.64 3.42 -12.94
N SER A 104 9.72 3.60 -13.71
CA SER A 104 10.96 2.80 -13.62
C SER A 104 12.18 3.60 -14.06
N GLY A 105 13.37 3.29 -13.52
CA GLY A 105 14.60 4.04 -13.79
C GLY A 105 15.08 4.87 -12.59
N SER A 106 15.91 5.88 -12.85
CA SER A 106 16.39 6.84 -11.82
C SER A 106 15.46 8.04 -11.73
N ASN A 107 14.25 7.77 -11.23
CA ASN A 107 13.10 8.68 -11.17
C ASN A 107 12.29 8.45 -9.90
N LEU A 108 11.24 9.27 -9.70
CA LEU A 108 10.16 8.93 -8.80
C LEU A 108 9.45 7.66 -9.33
N ARG A 109 9.30 6.67 -8.46
CA ARG A 109 8.50 5.48 -8.76
C ARG A 109 7.06 5.70 -8.33
N THR A 110 6.17 4.88 -8.87
CA THR A 110 4.75 4.89 -8.57
C THR A 110 4.48 4.94 -7.07
N PRO A 111 3.89 6.04 -6.57
CA PRO A 111 3.50 6.13 -5.17
C PRO A 111 2.45 5.07 -4.81
N SER A 112 2.44 4.63 -3.56
CA SER A 112 1.40 3.73 -3.06
C SER A 112 1.04 4.01 -1.61
N CYS A 113 -0.16 3.60 -1.20
CA CYS A 113 -0.69 3.89 0.12
C CYS A 113 -1.45 2.70 0.70
N CYS A 114 -1.63 2.69 2.02
CA CYS A 114 -2.65 1.82 2.61
C CYS A 114 -4.06 2.32 2.25
N LEU A 115 -5.08 1.49 2.52
CA LEU A 115 -6.47 1.83 2.23
C LEU A 115 -6.98 3.05 3.02
N GLY A 116 -6.32 3.44 4.12
CA GLY A 116 -6.60 4.69 4.83
C GLY A 116 -8.06 4.83 5.26
N LYS A 117 -8.62 6.05 5.10
CA LYS A 117 -9.97 6.40 5.56
C LYS A 117 -11.09 5.68 4.81
N SER A 118 -10.82 4.98 3.71
CA SER A 118 -11.85 4.26 2.97
C SER A 118 -12.47 3.11 3.77
N ARG A 119 -11.67 2.46 4.65
CA ARG A 119 -12.11 1.29 5.40
C ARG A 119 -11.27 0.97 6.66
N CYS A 120 -10.63 1.96 7.26
CA CYS A 120 -9.90 1.79 8.52
C CYS A 120 -10.21 2.94 9.48
N GLU A 121 -10.70 2.60 10.67
CA GLU A 121 -10.98 3.54 11.77
C GLU A 121 -9.73 4.22 12.36
N TRP A 122 -8.54 3.70 12.08
CA TRP A 122 -7.28 4.16 12.65
C TRP A 122 -6.59 5.20 11.76
N ALA A 123 -7.08 5.41 10.54
CA ALA A 123 -6.46 6.29 9.57
C ALA A 123 -6.53 7.76 10.03
N CYS A 124 -5.36 8.33 10.33
CA CYS A 124 -5.22 9.71 10.79
C CYS A 124 -5.20 10.69 9.62
N ILE A 125 -4.64 10.29 8.48
CA ILE A 125 -4.59 11.09 7.26
C ILE A 125 -5.39 10.42 6.13
N ASP A 126 -5.83 11.22 5.16
CA ASP A 126 -6.39 10.69 3.92
C ASP A 126 -5.25 10.23 2.99
N THR A 127 -4.80 8.99 3.22
CA THR A 127 -3.66 8.43 2.49
C THR A 127 -3.91 8.32 0.99
N GLN A 128 -5.15 8.05 0.58
CA GLN A 128 -5.49 7.89 -0.84
C GLN A 128 -5.49 9.24 -1.56
N ALA A 129 -6.05 10.28 -0.94
CA ALA A 129 -6.03 11.63 -1.50
C ALA A 129 -4.60 12.17 -1.63
N ILE A 130 -3.75 11.99 -0.60
CA ILE A 130 -2.34 12.41 -0.65
C ILE A 130 -1.59 11.64 -1.73
N CYS A 131 -1.75 10.31 -1.79
CA CYS A 131 -1.10 9.46 -2.78
C CYS A 131 -1.46 9.88 -4.20
N TYR A 132 -2.74 10.08 -4.48
CA TYR A 132 -3.22 10.56 -5.77
C TYR A 132 -2.68 11.96 -6.11
N ALA A 133 -2.83 12.93 -5.20
CA ALA A 133 -2.42 14.31 -5.44
C ALA A 133 -0.92 14.42 -5.75
N LEU A 134 -0.06 13.72 -5.00
CA LEU A 134 1.39 13.73 -5.25
C LEU A 134 1.78 12.92 -6.49
N THR A 135 1.05 11.86 -6.81
CA THR A 135 1.24 11.13 -8.08
C THR A 135 0.97 12.06 -9.26
N MET A 136 -0.13 12.82 -9.24
CA MET A 136 -0.47 13.77 -10.29
C MET A 136 0.45 15.00 -10.32
N ARG A 137 0.89 15.48 -9.16
CA ARG A 137 1.77 16.66 -9.06
C ARG A 137 3.15 16.44 -9.67
N TYR A 138 3.68 15.22 -9.55
CA TYR A 138 5.05 14.87 -9.94
C TYR A 138 5.08 13.87 -11.12
N GLN A 139 4.15 14.00 -12.07
CA GLN A 139 4.13 13.15 -13.26
C GLN A 139 5.43 13.23 -14.06
N ASP A 140 5.99 14.44 -14.22
CA ASP A 140 7.26 14.62 -14.93
C ASP A 140 8.39 13.81 -14.28
N GLU A 141 8.54 13.92 -12.96
CA GLU A 141 9.56 13.19 -12.21
C GLU A 141 9.28 11.69 -12.13
N ILE A 142 8.06 11.22 -12.41
CA ILE A 142 7.73 9.79 -12.56
C ILE A 142 8.17 9.29 -13.93
N HIS A 143 7.84 10.02 -14.98
CA HIS A 143 8.00 9.54 -16.34
C HIS A 143 9.36 9.86 -16.97
N ARG A 144 10.07 10.88 -16.48
CA ARG A 144 11.33 11.38 -17.05
C ARG A 144 12.44 11.32 -15.99
N PRO A 145 13.34 10.32 -16.05
CA PRO A 145 14.45 10.18 -15.11
C PRO A 145 15.34 11.43 -15.01
N ALA A 146 15.23 12.13 -13.90
CA ALA A 146 15.98 13.35 -13.58
C ALA A 146 16.78 13.24 -12.26
N PHE A 147 16.69 12.10 -11.56
CA PHE A 147 17.32 11.91 -10.26
C PHE A 147 18.62 11.09 -10.37
N PRO A 148 19.54 11.21 -9.39
CA PRO A 148 20.73 10.37 -9.35
C PRO A 148 20.40 8.88 -9.27
N TYR A 149 19.30 8.53 -8.59
CA TYR A 149 18.81 7.16 -8.52
C TYR A 149 17.29 7.10 -8.29
N LYS A 150 16.75 5.91 -8.05
CA LYS A 150 15.31 5.74 -7.82
C LYS A 150 14.88 6.43 -6.52
N PHE A 151 13.67 7.00 -6.52
CA PHE A 151 13.04 7.58 -5.34
C PHE A 151 11.60 7.06 -5.22
N LYS A 152 11.09 6.85 -4.01
CA LYS A 152 9.76 6.27 -3.77
C LYS A 152 9.03 7.02 -2.67
N PHE A 153 7.73 7.25 -2.89
CA PHE A 153 6.81 7.71 -1.86
C PHE A 153 5.92 6.54 -1.38
N LYS A 154 5.67 6.46 -0.07
CA LYS A 154 4.60 5.64 0.49
C LYS A 154 3.87 6.31 1.64
N PHE A 155 2.56 6.05 1.72
CA PHE A 155 1.67 6.71 2.69
C PHE A 155 0.91 5.71 3.55
N SER A 156 1.13 5.75 4.86
CA SER A 156 0.46 4.93 5.85
C SER A 156 -0.41 5.78 6.77
N GLY A 157 -1.64 5.34 6.99
CA GLY A 157 -2.63 6.10 7.77
C GLY A 157 -2.36 6.12 9.26
N CYS A 158 -1.58 5.18 9.78
CA CYS A 158 -1.18 5.07 11.18
C CYS A 158 0.13 4.27 11.33
N PRO A 159 0.73 4.21 12.53
CA PRO A 159 1.98 3.48 12.79
C PRO A 159 1.96 1.95 12.60
N ASN A 160 0.79 1.33 12.39
CA ASN A 160 0.74 -0.08 11.93
C ASN A 160 1.36 -0.27 10.55
N ASP A 161 1.53 0.82 9.78
CA ASP A 161 2.28 0.88 8.53
C ASP A 161 1.91 -0.21 7.50
N CYS A 162 0.62 -0.36 7.19
CA CYS A 162 0.13 -1.46 6.35
C CYS A 162 0.68 -1.48 4.90
N VAL A 163 1.25 -0.37 4.40
CA VAL A 163 1.96 -0.36 3.09
C VAL A 163 3.49 -0.50 3.24
N ALA A 164 3.98 -0.66 4.48
CA ALA A 164 5.38 -0.75 4.86
C ALA A 164 6.21 0.42 4.30
N SER A 165 5.68 1.63 4.48
CA SER A 165 6.28 2.88 4.02
C SER A 165 7.67 3.08 4.59
N ILE A 166 7.89 2.86 5.90
CA ILE A 166 9.19 3.10 6.54
C ILE A 166 10.31 2.20 5.97
N ALA A 167 9.94 1.03 5.46
CA ALA A 167 10.91 0.03 4.97
C ALA A 167 11.07 0.02 3.44
N ARG A 168 10.09 0.54 2.69
CA ARG A 168 9.99 0.35 1.22
C ARG A 168 9.80 1.65 0.45
N SER A 169 10.09 2.79 1.07
CA SER A 169 10.09 4.10 0.45
C SER A 169 11.23 4.98 0.94
N ASP A 170 11.67 5.89 0.08
CA ASP A 170 12.70 6.89 0.39
C ASP A 170 12.06 8.07 1.15
N LEU A 171 10.80 8.39 0.86
CA LEU A 171 9.96 9.28 1.65
C LEU A 171 8.75 8.52 2.17
N SER A 172 8.73 8.34 3.49
CA SER A 172 7.66 7.70 4.24
C SER A 172 6.80 8.75 4.94
N VAL A 173 5.48 8.71 4.71
CA VAL A 173 4.51 9.53 5.45
C VAL A 173 3.64 8.60 6.28
N ILE A 174 3.72 8.73 7.61
CA ILE A 174 2.96 7.90 8.55
C ILE A 174 2.09 8.83 9.42
N GLY A 175 0.78 8.68 9.29
CA GLY A 175 -0.20 9.44 10.07
C GLY A 175 -0.11 9.14 11.57
N THR A 176 -0.41 10.14 12.39
CA THR A 176 -0.48 10.02 13.86
C THR A 176 -1.49 11.04 14.40
N TRP A 177 -1.56 11.19 15.71
CA TRP A 177 -2.36 12.24 16.36
C TRP A 177 -1.53 12.91 17.46
N ARG A 178 -1.92 14.12 17.87
CA ARG A 178 -1.19 14.89 18.91
C ARG A 178 -1.94 15.08 20.22
N ASP A 179 -3.24 14.84 20.24
CA ASP A 179 -4.08 14.91 21.43
C ASP A 179 -4.25 13.53 22.10
N ASP A 180 -5.20 13.42 23.01
CA ASP A 180 -5.38 12.23 23.82
C ASP A 180 -6.01 11.07 23.05
N ILE A 181 -5.60 9.84 23.38
CA ILE A 181 -6.37 8.64 22.99
C ILE A 181 -7.79 8.77 23.56
N ARG A 182 -8.77 8.51 22.71
CA ARG A 182 -10.19 8.49 23.14
C ARG A 182 -10.50 7.15 23.76
N ILE A 183 -11.07 7.16 24.97
CA ILE A 183 -11.38 5.97 25.76
C ILE A 183 -12.89 5.91 26.01
N ASP A 184 -13.52 4.83 25.58
CA ASP A 184 -14.87 4.44 26.00
C ASP A 184 -14.79 3.40 27.12
N GLN A 185 -15.03 3.85 28.36
CA GLN A 185 -14.94 2.99 29.55
C GLN A 185 -16.01 1.88 29.56
N ALA A 186 -17.19 2.11 28.97
CA ALA A 186 -18.20 1.06 28.88
C ALA A 186 -17.71 -0.07 27.96
N ALA A 187 -17.08 0.28 26.84
CA ALA A 187 -16.44 -0.70 25.97
C ALA A 187 -15.23 -1.39 26.64
N VAL A 188 -14.42 -0.70 27.45
CA VAL A 188 -13.35 -1.32 28.27
C VAL A 188 -13.93 -2.44 29.15
N LYS A 189 -15.02 -2.17 29.88
CA LYS A 189 -15.68 -3.17 30.73
C LYS A 189 -16.16 -4.39 29.95
N LYS A 190 -16.62 -4.19 28.70
CA LYS A 190 -17.03 -5.27 27.80
C LYS A 190 -15.88 -6.16 27.32
N TYR A 191 -14.67 -5.61 27.18
CA TYR A 191 -13.48 -6.43 26.96
C TYR A 191 -13.15 -7.25 28.21
N VAL A 192 -13.12 -6.62 29.39
CA VAL A 192 -12.78 -7.29 30.67
C VAL A 192 -13.80 -8.38 31.05
N SER A 193 -15.08 -8.18 30.74
CA SER A 193 -16.12 -9.21 30.94
C SER A 193 -16.03 -10.37 29.94
N GLY A 194 -15.39 -10.16 28.79
CA GLY A 194 -15.29 -11.13 27.70
C GLY A 194 -16.39 -11.01 26.63
N GLU A 195 -17.28 -10.02 26.73
CA GLU A 195 -18.28 -9.72 25.68
C GLU A 195 -17.60 -9.33 24.37
N TYR A 196 -16.54 -8.51 24.43
CA TYR A 196 -15.72 -8.15 23.27
C TYR A 196 -14.44 -8.98 23.21
N LYS A 197 -14.18 -9.55 22.03
CA LYS A 197 -12.96 -10.32 21.76
C LYS A 197 -11.78 -9.37 21.53
N PRO A 198 -10.62 -9.59 22.19
CA PRO A 198 -9.42 -8.78 21.97
C PRO A 198 -8.94 -8.90 20.52
N ASN A 199 -8.30 -7.84 20.03
CA ASN A 199 -7.74 -7.72 18.69
C ASN A 199 -8.75 -8.07 17.58
N ALA A 200 -10.01 -7.68 17.78
CA ALA A 200 -11.15 -8.00 16.91
C ALA A 200 -11.30 -9.50 16.59
N GLY A 201 -10.81 -10.39 17.46
CA GLY A 201 -10.85 -11.84 17.25
C GLY A 201 -9.71 -12.41 16.40
N ALA A 202 -8.66 -11.64 16.12
CA ALA A 202 -7.50 -12.09 15.32
C ALA A 202 -6.85 -13.40 15.82
N HIS A 203 -7.01 -13.73 17.11
CA HIS A 203 -6.43 -14.91 17.73
C HIS A 203 -7.45 -16.02 18.05
N ALA A 204 -8.68 -15.94 17.52
CA ALA A 204 -9.77 -16.87 17.85
C ALA A 204 -9.51 -18.33 17.44
N GLY A 205 -8.51 -18.59 16.57
CA GLY A 205 -8.13 -19.93 16.14
C GLY A 205 -7.36 -20.76 17.18
N LYS A 206 -7.04 -20.20 18.35
CA LYS A 206 -6.38 -20.91 19.45
C LYS A 206 -6.96 -20.45 20.79
N ASP A 207 -7.03 -21.34 21.76
CA ASP A 207 -7.38 -20.98 23.13
C ASP A 207 -6.18 -20.32 23.83
N TRP A 208 -6.32 -19.05 24.16
CA TRP A 208 -5.35 -18.24 24.91
C TRP A 208 -5.85 -17.92 26.33
N GLY A 209 -7.00 -18.46 26.73
CA GLY A 209 -7.70 -18.11 27.96
C GLY A 209 -8.56 -16.85 27.83
N LYS A 210 -9.13 -16.43 28.97
CA LYS A 210 -9.91 -15.19 29.07
C LYS A 210 -8.98 -13.99 28.93
N PHE A 211 -9.46 -12.95 28.25
CA PHE A 211 -8.76 -11.67 28.12
C PHE A 211 -8.33 -11.13 29.49
N ASP A 212 -7.05 -10.79 29.61
CA ASP A 212 -6.45 -10.17 30.79
C ASP A 212 -5.82 -8.82 30.38
N ILE A 213 -6.48 -7.72 30.73
CA ILE A 213 -6.05 -6.36 30.36
C ILE A 213 -4.66 -6.01 30.91
N ASN A 214 -4.25 -6.59 32.05
CA ASN A 214 -2.92 -6.34 32.59
C ASN A 214 -1.87 -7.03 31.72
N LYS A 215 -2.06 -8.31 31.39
CA LYS A 215 -1.11 -9.09 30.60
C LYS A 215 -1.06 -8.68 29.13
N GLU A 216 -2.20 -8.34 28.54
CA GLU A 216 -2.33 -8.18 27.10
C GLU A 216 -2.29 -6.71 26.63
N VAL A 217 -2.45 -5.75 27.53
CA VAL A 217 -2.44 -4.31 27.18
C VAL A 217 -1.47 -3.53 28.05
N ILE A 218 -1.67 -3.49 29.37
CA ILE A 218 -0.92 -2.58 30.27
C ILE A 218 0.55 -2.96 30.34
N ASN A 219 0.86 -4.23 30.62
CA ASN A 219 2.25 -4.71 30.75
C ASN A 219 2.98 -4.82 29.41
N LEU A 220 2.27 -4.64 28.29
CA LEU A 220 2.83 -4.60 26.94
C LEU A 220 2.91 -3.18 26.38
N CYS A 221 2.43 -2.17 27.13
CA CYS A 221 2.62 -0.78 26.75
C CYS A 221 4.12 -0.43 26.81
N PRO A 222 4.75 -0.01 25.70
CA PRO A 222 6.20 0.14 25.65
C PRO A 222 6.73 1.24 26.57
N THR A 223 5.90 2.20 26.96
CA THR A 223 6.26 3.28 27.88
C THR A 223 5.67 3.12 29.28
N GLY A 224 4.92 2.04 29.54
CA GLY A 224 4.25 1.84 30.84
C GLY A 224 3.25 2.96 31.20
N CYS A 225 2.78 3.74 30.23
CA CYS A 225 1.97 4.94 30.48
C CYS A 225 0.48 4.64 30.77
N MET A 226 0.10 3.38 30.95
CA MET A 226 -1.28 2.93 31.13
C MET A 226 -1.46 2.32 32.52
N LYS A 227 -2.63 2.51 33.14
CA LYS A 227 -2.99 1.83 34.39
C LYS A 227 -4.51 1.63 34.51
N MET A 228 -4.90 0.62 35.27
CA MET A 228 -6.24 0.56 35.84
C MET A 228 -6.27 1.35 37.15
N ASP A 229 -7.28 2.19 37.33
CA ASP A 229 -7.63 2.83 38.59
C ASP A 229 -9.03 2.35 38.98
N GLY A 230 -9.09 1.33 39.84
CA GLY A 230 -10.30 0.54 40.03
C GLY A 230 -10.75 -0.12 38.72
N ASP A 231 -11.94 0.21 38.25
CA ASP A 231 -12.53 -0.29 37.01
C ASP A 231 -12.33 0.65 35.79
N THR A 232 -11.54 1.71 35.95
CA THR A 232 -11.33 2.75 34.95
C THR A 232 -9.94 2.67 34.35
N LEU A 233 -9.84 2.54 33.02
CA LEU A 233 -8.58 2.58 32.30
C LEU A 233 -8.09 4.03 32.15
N LYS A 234 -6.87 4.32 32.58
CA LYS A 234 -6.21 5.64 32.43
C LYS A 234 -4.96 5.51 31.56
N ILE A 235 -4.71 6.54 30.74
CA ILE A 235 -3.52 6.65 29.89
C ILE A 235 -2.90 8.03 30.14
N ASN A 236 -1.62 8.06 30.51
CA ASN A 236 -0.83 9.29 30.52
C ASN A 236 -0.37 9.58 29.08
N ASN A 237 -1.19 10.33 28.32
CA ASN A 237 -0.94 10.57 26.89
C ASN A 237 0.38 11.34 26.62
N ALA A 238 0.86 12.14 27.59
CA ALA A 238 2.15 12.83 27.46
C ALA A 238 3.32 11.86 27.29
N GLU A 239 3.22 10.67 27.89
CA GLU A 239 4.23 9.59 27.83
C GLU A 239 3.88 8.53 26.78
N CYS A 240 2.84 8.74 25.98
CA CYS A 240 2.42 7.79 24.95
C CYS A 240 3.20 8.01 23.64
N THR A 241 3.89 6.99 23.17
CA THR A 241 4.59 7.00 21.86
C THR A 241 3.68 6.62 20.68
N ARG A 242 2.37 6.44 20.92
CA ARG A 242 1.35 6.15 19.90
C ARG A 242 1.67 4.90 19.07
N CYS A 243 2.21 3.86 19.71
CA CYS A 243 2.62 2.60 19.09
C CYS A 243 1.48 1.70 18.55
N MET A 244 0.22 2.15 18.65
CA MET A 244 -1.00 1.43 18.26
C MET A 244 -1.38 0.18 19.07
N HIS A 245 -0.49 -0.43 19.87
CA HIS A 245 -0.77 -1.71 20.56
C HIS A 245 -2.13 -1.77 21.27
N CYS A 246 -2.41 -0.83 22.17
CA CYS A 246 -3.66 -0.82 22.91
C CYS A 246 -4.89 -0.60 22.01
N LEU A 247 -4.80 0.26 20.99
CA LEU A 247 -5.86 0.47 19.99
C LEU A 247 -6.09 -0.79 19.15
N ASN A 248 -5.02 -1.51 18.80
CA ASN A 248 -5.11 -2.77 18.06
C ASN A 248 -5.79 -3.85 18.89
N VAL A 249 -5.48 -3.97 20.18
CA VAL A 249 -6.10 -4.96 21.08
C VAL A 249 -7.54 -4.59 21.41
N MET A 250 -7.85 -3.31 21.59
CA MET A 250 -9.19 -2.87 22.03
C MET A 250 -9.85 -1.84 21.07
N PRO A 251 -10.03 -2.16 19.77
CA PRO A 251 -10.45 -1.19 18.76
C PRO A 251 -11.85 -0.60 18.98
N ARG A 252 -12.72 -1.28 19.72
CA ARG A 252 -14.05 -0.78 20.08
C ARG A 252 -14.04 0.21 21.25
N ALA A 253 -12.98 0.19 22.06
CA ALA A 253 -12.87 1.02 23.26
C ALA A 253 -11.87 2.17 23.10
N LEU A 254 -10.80 1.96 22.33
CA LEU A 254 -9.71 2.91 22.16
C LEU A 254 -9.64 3.39 20.71
N ARG A 255 -9.55 4.71 20.51
CA ARG A 255 -9.43 5.32 19.19
C ARG A 255 -8.29 6.35 19.15
N PRO A 256 -7.68 6.61 17.98
CA PRO A 256 -6.76 7.73 17.80
C PRO A 256 -7.38 9.05 18.27
N GLY A 257 -6.55 10.02 18.65
CA GLY A 257 -7.00 11.38 18.96
C GLY A 257 -7.71 12.07 17.79
N LYS A 258 -8.33 13.22 18.05
CA LYS A 258 -9.08 14.01 17.06
C LYS A 258 -8.17 14.97 16.28
N LYS A 259 -7.06 15.41 16.87
CA LYS A 259 -6.06 16.27 16.22
C LYS A 259 -5.04 15.39 15.51
N GLN A 260 -5.44 14.94 14.33
CA GLN A 260 -4.67 14.09 13.41
C GLN A 260 -3.74 14.91 12.52
#